data_AF-A0A549SD73-F1
#
_entry.id   AF-A0A549SD73-F1
#
_cell.length_a   1.000
_cell.length_b   1.000
_cell.length_c   1.000
_cell.angle_alpha   90.00
_cell.angle_beta   90.00
_cell.angle_gamma   90.00
#
_symmetry.space_group_name_H-M   'P 1'
#
loop_
_entity.id
_entity.type
_entity.pdbx_description
1 polymer ?
#
loop_
_entity_poly.entity_id
_entity_poly.type
_entity_poly.pdbx_seq_one_letter_code
_entity_poly.pdbx_strand_id
1 'polypeptide(L)' 'MAARGFGNQVPLSFAIRQIVPATVKVRFTRETDRSAIVDWRGGRAWPSVLRDAIHPLGLRALVRERVVSITHR' A
#
# COMPACT_ATOMS: atom_id res chain seq x y z
N MET A 1 2.39 1.94 -13.93
CA MET A 1 3.79 2.03 -13.44
C MET A 1 4.08 0.85 -12.52
N ALA A 2 5.27 0.26 -12.62
CA ALA A 2 5.72 -0.77 -11.70
C ALA A 2 6.33 -0.16 -10.43
N ALA A 3 6.08 -0.76 -9.27
CA ALA A 3 6.80 -0.40 -8.04
C ALA A 3 8.24 -0.91 -8.15
N ARG A 4 9.22 -0.06 -7.83
CA ARG A 4 10.65 -0.38 -7.89
C ARG A 4 11.20 -0.46 -6.46
N GLY A 5 11.94 -1.52 -6.14
CA GLY A 5 12.52 -1.74 -4.80
C GLY A 5 11.83 -2.84 -3.99
N PHE A 6 12.14 -2.89 -2.70
CA PHE A 6 11.57 -3.81 -1.72
C PHE A 6 11.65 -3.20 -0.32
N GLY A 7 10.84 -3.70 0.59
CA GLY A 7 10.91 -3.38 2.02
C GLY A 7 10.62 -4.62 2.83
N ASN A 8 11.39 -4.84 3.89
CA ASN A 8 11.22 -5.95 4.81
C ASN A 8 11.06 -5.37 6.21
N GLN A 9 9.98 -5.76 6.90
CA GLN A 9 9.62 -5.31 8.24
C GLN A 9 9.60 -3.78 8.37
N VAL A 10 8.95 -3.10 7.42
CA VAL A 10 8.84 -1.64 7.42
C VAL A 10 7.44 -1.17 7.81
N PRO A 11 7.28 0.04 8.38
CA PRO A 11 5.95 0.60 8.65
C PRO A 11 5.10 0.72 7.39
N LEU A 12 3.80 0.42 7.49
CA LEU A 12 2.85 0.49 6.38
C LEU A 12 2.85 1.87 5.70
N SER A 13 2.87 2.94 6.49
CA SER A 13 2.94 4.32 5.97
C SER A 13 4.19 4.59 5.13
N PHE A 14 5.31 3.95 5.45
CA PHE A 14 6.55 4.06 4.69
C PHE A 14 6.48 3.23 3.40
N ALA A 15 6.06 1.96 3.50
CA ALA A 15 5.87 1.10 2.34
C ALA A 15 4.94 1.72 1.29
N ILE A 16 3.81 2.29 1.72
CA ILE A 16 2.85 2.94 0.82
C ILE A 16 3.49 4.09 0.04
N ARG A 17 4.34 4.92 0.67
CA ARG A 17 5.03 6.02 -0.03
C ARG A 17 6.00 5.53 -1.09
N GLN A 18 6.58 4.35 -0.90
CA GLN A 18 7.52 3.75 -1.87
C GLN A 18 6.79 3.01 -2.99
N ILE A 19 5.66 2.37 -2.68
CA ILE A 19 4.88 1.59 -3.64
C ILE A 19 4.02 2.51 -4.50
N VAL A 20 3.27 3.42 -3.88
CA VAL A 20 2.24 4.23 -4.55
C VAL A 20 2.89 5.47 -5.19
N PRO A 21 2.62 5.76 -6.48
CA PRO A 21 3.15 6.97 -7.12
C PRO A 21 2.70 8.24 -6.41
N ALA A 22 3.58 9.25 -6.32
CA ALA A 22 3.29 10.52 -5.66
C ALA A 22 2.06 11.27 -6.24
N THR A 23 1.69 10.99 -7.50
CA THR A 23 0.51 11.55 -8.17
C THR A 23 -0.82 10.93 -7.73
N VAL A 24 -0.78 9.88 -6.89
CA VAL A 24 -1.96 9.16 -6.40
C VAL A 24 -2.21 9.53 -4.94
N LYS A 25 -3.41 10.03 -4.65
CA LYS A 25 -3.83 10.39 -3.29
C LYS A 25 -4.20 9.12 -2.51
N VAL A 26 -3.56 8.90 -1.38
CA VAL A 26 -3.88 7.78 -0.47
C VAL A 26 -4.84 8.25 0.62
N ARG A 27 -5.92 7.50 0.85
CA ARG A 27 -6.86 7.69 1.96
C ARG A 27 -6.91 6.42 2.80
N PHE A 28 -6.92 6.58 4.12
CA PHE A 28 -7.06 5.47 5.08
C PHE A 28 -8.39 5.63 5.82
N THR A 29 -9.03 4.52 6.16
CA THR A 29 -10.07 4.51 7.20
C THR A 29 -9.47 4.89 8.55
N ARG A 30 -10.32 5.43 9.45
CA ARG A 30 -9.87 6.00 10.74
C ARG A 30 -9.16 4.98 11.64
N GLU A 31 -9.51 3.70 11.48
CA GLU A 31 -9.04 2.58 12.29
C GLU A 31 -7.78 1.90 11.73
N THR A 32 -7.30 2.31 10.56
CA THR A 32 -6.14 1.66 9.96
C THR A 32 -4.86 2.04 10.67
N ASP A 33 -4.23 1.07 11.32
CA ASP A 33 -2.89 1.20 11.89
C ASP A 33 -1.84 1.42 10.78
N ARG A 34 -1.25 2.61 10.76
CA ARG A 34 -0.25 3.02 9.77
C ARG A 34 1.18 2.68 10.19
N SER A 35 1.38 2.26 11.44
CA SER A 35 2.63 1.74 11.99
C SER A 35 2.74 0.22 11.88
N ALA A 36 1.66 -0.46 11.51
CA ALA A 36 1.65 -1.89 11.22
C ALA A 36 2.81 -2.27 10.28
N ILE A 37 3.49 -3.35 10.62
CA ILE A 37 4.68 -3.81 9.92
C ILE A 37 4.27 -4.64 8.71
N VAL A 38 4.86 -4.32 7.56
CA VAL A 38 4.61 -5.01 6.30
C VAL A 38 5.89 -5.31 5.55
N ASP A 39 5.84 -6.38 4.78
CA ASP A 39 6.82 -6.71 3.75
C ASP A 39 6.22 -6.36 2.38
N TRP A 40 7.05 -5.86 1.48
CA TRP A 40 6.63 -5.63 0.10
C TRP A 40 7.77 -5.87 -0.88
N ARG A 41 7.41 -6.32 -2.08
CA ARG A 41 8.35 -6.57 -3.17
C ARG A 41 7.85 -5.92 -4.45
N GLY A 42 8.69 -5.06 -5.01
CA GLY A 42 8.48 -4.44 -6.32
C GLY A 42 8.61 -5.43 -7.47
N GLY A 43 8.75 -4.90 -8.69
CA GLY A 43 8.83 -5.69 -9.92
C GLY A 43 7.47 -6.00 -10.57
N ARG A 44 6.37 -5.62 -9.90
CA ARG A 44 5.00 -5.68 -10.45
C ARG A 44 4.35 -4.30 -10.42
N ALA A 45 3.18 -4.19 -11.07
CA ALA A 45 2.37 -2.98 -11.02
C ALA A 45 2.08 -2.57 -9.57
N TRP A 46 2.23 -1.28 -9.26
CA TRP A 46 2.06 -0.78 -7.88
C TRP A 46 0.73 -1.17 -7.22
N PRO A 47 -0.44 -1.26 -7.90
CA PRO A 47 -1.67 -1.66 -7.24
C PRO A 47 -1.62 -3.10 -6.75
N SER A 48 -0.97 -3.99 -7.50
CA SER A 48 -0.79 -5.39 -7.12
C SER A 48 0.18 -5.52 -5.95
N VAL A 49 1.29 -4.78 -5.99
CA VAL A 49 2.27 -4.76 -4.90
C VAL A 49 1.66 -4.21 -3.61
N LEU A 50 0.87 -3.12 -3.69
CA LEU A 50 0.16 -2.56 -2.55
C LEU A 50 -0.83 -3.58 -1.97
N ARG A 51 -1.61 -4.24 -2.82
CA ARG A 51 -2.59 -5.25 -2.40
C ARG A 51 -1.92 -6.38 -1.64
N ASP A 52 -0.80 -6.88 -2.12
CA ASP A 52 -0.07 -7.98 -1.49
C ASP A 52 0.53 -7.54 -0.16
N ALA A 53 1.08 -6.32 -0.07
CA ALA A 53 1.66 -5.78 1.16
C ALA A 53 0.63 -5.61 2.29
N ILE A 54 -0.61 -5.21 1.96
CA ILE A 54 -1.67 -4.97 2.95
C ILE A 54 -2.57 -6.19 3.20
N HIS A 55 -2.43 -7.24 2.39
CA HIS A 55 -3.21 -8.47 2.52
C HIS A 55 -3.10 -9.13 3.90
N PRO A 56 -1.90 -9.28 4.50
CA PRO A 56 -1.75 -9.92 5.82
C PRO A 56 -2.43 -9.14 6.95
N LEU A 57 -2.62 -7.84 6.77
CA LEU A 57 -3.27 -6.96 7.75
C LEU A 57 -4.81 -7.02 7.68
N GLY A 58 -5.39 -7.87 6.85
CA GLY A 58 -6.85 -7.93 6.64
C GLY A 58 -7.41 -6.69 5.93
N LEU A 59 -6.56 -5.92 5.26
CA LEU A 59 -6.93 -4.71 4.54
C LEU A 59 -7.19 -5.00 3.06
N ARG A 60 -7.84 -4.05 2.39
CA ARG A 60 -8.01 -3.98 0.94
C ARG A 60 -7.76 -2.57 0.42
N ALA A 61 -7.30 -2.50 -0.83
CA ALA A 61 -7.10 -1.24 -1.54
C ALA A 61 -8.14 -1.12 -2.67
N LEU A 62 -8.87 -0.01 -2.66
CA LEU A 62 -9.80 0.37 -3.73
C LEU A 62 -9.18 1.51 -4.52
N VAL A 63 -8.79 1.23 -5.77
CA VAL A 63 -8.22 2.23 -6.68
C VAL A 63 -9.34 2.80 -7.55
N ARG A 64 -9.48 4.13 -7.52
CA ARG A 64 -10.42 4.90 -8.34
C ARG A 64 -9.69 6.13 -8.88
N GLU A 65 -9.56 6.22 -10.20
CA GLU A 65 -8.83 7.30 -10.88
C GLU A 65 -7.41 7.50 -10.30
N ARG A 66 -7.18 8.61 -9.58
CA ARG A 66 -5.92 8.95 -8.89
C ARG A 66 -6.05 8.91 -7.38
N VAL A 67 -7.02 8.19 -6.85
CA VAL A 67 -7.23 8.00 -5.41
C VAL A 67 -7.18 6.52 -5.09
N VAL A 68 -6.45 6.16 -4.04
CA VAL A 68 -6.52 4.82 -3.44
C VAL A 68 -7.07 4.93 -2.02
N SER A 69 -8.11 4.17 -1.75
CA SER A 69 -8.72 4.05 -0.42
C SER A 69 -8.32 2.72 0.20
N ILE A 70 -7.69 2.77 1.36
CA ILE A 70 -7.31 1.59 2.15
C ILE A 70 -8.35 1.43 3.25
N THR A 71 -9.01 0.28 3.24
CA THR A 71 -10.09 -0.07 4.18
C THR A 71 -9.87 -1.48 4.71
N HIS A 72 -10.51 -1.83 5.82
CA HIS A 72 -10.66 -3.22 6.21
C HIS A 72 -11.50 -3.98 5.19
N ARG A 73 -11.28 -5.30 5.11
CA ARG A 73 -12.01 -6.18 4.20
C ARG A 73 -13.47 -6.30 4.57
#